data_AF-A0A5K1BCA3-F1
#
_entry.id   AF-A0A5K1BCA3-F1
#
_cell.length_a   1.000
_cell.length_b   1.000
_cell.length_c   1.000
_cell.angle_alpha   90.00
_cell.angle_beta   90.00
_cell.angle_gamma   90.00
#
_symmetry.space_group_name_H-M   'P 1'
#
loop_
_entity.id
_entity.type
_entity.pdbx_description
1 polymer ?
#
loop_
_entity_poly.entity_id
_entity_poly.type
_entity_poly.pdbx_seq_one_letter_code
_entity_poly.pdbx_strand_id
1 'polypeptide(L)' 'MTITAVPSIRKRILTVRGKPILTNVPENVVVSSPQPPGHAAAFLGATSSVADSRHIFSLGIL' A
#
# COMPACT_ATOMS: atom_id res chain seq x y z
N MET A 1 -11.54 5.20 -3.03
CA MET A 1 -10.78 6.46 -3.12
C MET A 1 -9.60 6.24 -4.05
N THR A 2 -9.35 7.15 -4.99
CA THR A 2 -8.23 7.08 -5.94
C THR A 2 -7.28 8.23 -5.64
N ILE A 3 -6.06 7.91 -5.19
CA ILE A 3 -4.99 8.89 -5.05
C ILE A 3 -4.28 9.07 -6.39
N THR A 4 -3.84 10.30 -6.69
CA THR A 4 -3.09 10.64 -7.91
C THR A 4 -1.57 10.63 -7.71
N ALA A 5 -1.09 10.00 -6.65
CA ALA A 5 0.32 9.90 -6.37
C ALA A 5 0.66 8.44 -6.18
N VAL A 6 1.74 8.00 -6.83
CA VAL A 6 2.22 6.63 -6.73
C VAL A 6 2.58 6.36 -5.27
N PRO A 7 1.77 5.58 -4.53
CA PRO A 7 2.14 5.17 -3.18
C PRO A 7 3.30 4.20 -3.26
N SER A 8 4.11 4.14 -2.21
CA SER A 8 5.17 3.15 -2.09
C SER A 8 5.34 2.73 -0.64
N ILE A 9 5.74 1.48 -0.41
CA ILE A 9 6.15 1.00 0.91
C ILE A 9 7.66 0.85 0.89
N ARG A 10 8.35 1.55 1.79
CA ARG A 10 9.78 1.39 2.03
C ARG A 10 10.02 1.28 3.53
N LYS A 11 10.79 0.28 3.96
CA LYS A 11 11.14 0.07 5.38
C LYS A 11 9.91 0.06 6.31
N ARG A 12 8.83 -0.63 5.92
CA ARG A 12 7.54 -0.69 6.65
C ARG A 12 6.85 0.69 6.82
N ILE A 13 7.12 1.66 5.95
CA ILE A 13 6.46 2.97 5.92
C ILE A 13 5.77 3.14 4.57
N LEU A 14 4.44 3.31 4.59
CA LEU A 14 3.65 3.70 3.43
C LEU A 14 3.84 5.20 3.21
N THR A 15 4.25 5.56 2.00
CA THR A 15 4.57 6.92 1.61
C THR A 15 3.75 7.31 0.39
N VAL A 16 3.13 8.49 0.44
CA VAL A 16 2.38 9.09 -0.66
C VAL A 16 2.94 10.49 -0.90
N ARG A 17 3.34 10.81 -2.14
CA ARG A 17 4.01 12.09 -2.48
C ARG A 17 5.26 12.38 -1.63
N GLY A 18 6.03 11.34 -1.29
CA GLY A 18 7.20 11.47 -0.42
C GLY A 18 6.88 11.73 1.06
N LYS A 19 5.60 11.81 1.44
CA LYS A 19 5.18 11.97 2.83
C LYS A 19 4.83 10.63 3.46
N PRO A 20 5.36 10.31 4.66
CA PRO A 20 4.95 9.12 5.39
C PRO A 20 3.51 9.30 5.86
N ILE A 21 2.65 8.33 5.54
CA ILE A 21 1.23 8.36 5.91
C ILE A 21 0.84 7.24 6.88
N LEU A 22 1.57 6.12 6.84
CA LEU A 22 1.38 5.01 7.78
C LEU A 22 2.74 4.40 8.10
N THR A 23 3.06 4.31 9.38
CA THR A 23 4.23 3.61 9.90
C THR A 23 3.83 2.20 10.35
N ASN A 24 4.82 1.34 10.58
CA ASN A 24 4.61 -0.05 11.02
C ASN A 24 3.71 -0.86 10.07
N VAL A 25 3.83 -0.62 8.76
CA VAL A 25 3.14 -1.40 7.74
C VAL A 25 3.61 -2.85 7.81
N PRO A 26 2.70 -3.83 7.95
CA PRO A 26 3.07 -5.24 7.99
C PRO A 26 3.81 -5.67 6.72
N GLU A 27 4.75 -6.61 6.86
CA GLU A 27 5.64 -7.03 5.76
C GLU A 27 4.91 -7.72 4.60
N ASN A 28 3.76 -8.32 4.89
CA ASN A 28 2.94 -8.99 3.90
C ASN A 28 2.04 -8.02 3.12
N VAL A 29 2.05 -6.71 3.43
CA VAL A 29 1.33 -5.70 2.65
C VAL A 29 2.14 -5.33 1.41
N VAL A 30 1.49 -5.38 0.26
CA VAL A 30 2.09 -5.10 -1.04
C VAL A 30 1.39 -3.93 -1.72
N VAL A 31 2.18 -3.14 -2.46
CA VAL A 31 1.68 -2.09 -3.35
C VAL A 31 1.94 -2.54 -4.78
N SER A 32 0.89 -2.61 -5.59
CA SER A 32 0.98 -2.87 -7.02
C SER A 32 0.54 -1.63 -7.79
N SER A 33 1.48 -0.94 -8.42
CA SER A 33 1.18 0.17 -9.32
C SER A 33 0.85 -0.34 -10.74
N PRO A 34 -0.10 0.25 -11.46
CA PRO A 34 -0.34 -0.07 -12.86
C PRO A 34 0.89 0.23 -13.71
N GLN A 35 1.17 -0.65 -14.67
CA GLN A 35 2.12 -0.42 -15.75
C GLN A 35 1.37 0.30 -16.91
N PRO A 36 1.95 1.31 -17.57
CA PRO A 36 3.31 1.84 -17.46
C PRO A 36 3.54 2.79 -16.26
N PRO A 37 4.81 3.00 -15.85
CA PRO A 37 5.17 3.90 -14.77
C PRO A 37 4.65 5.31 -15.04
N GLY A 38 4.01 5.94 -14.06
CA GLY A 38 3.43 7.28 -14.19
C GLY A 38 1.91 7.31 -14.04
N HIS A 39 1.25 6.15 -13.99
CA HIS A 39 -0.14 6.10 -13.54
C HIS A 39 -0.21 6.31 -12.03
N ALA A 40 -1.12 7.20 -11.67
CA ALA A 40 -1.19 7.87 -10.39
C ALA A 40 -1.78 6.98 -9.28
N ALA A 41 -2.36 5.84 -9.67
CA ALA A 41 -3.04 4.90 -8.80
C ALA A 41 -2.11 3.76 -8.36
N ALA A 42 -2.46 3.09 -7.27
CA ALA A 42 -1.95 1.76 -6.99
C ALA A 42 -2.97 0.96 -6.19
N PHE A 43 -2.83 -0.35 -6.26
CA PHE A 43 -3.57 -1.30 -5.46
C PHE A 43 -2.76 -1.63 -4.21
N LEU A 44 -3.43 -1.55 -3.05
CA LEU A 44 -2.93 -2.07 -1.79
C LEU A 44 -3.55 -3.43 -1.56
N GLY A 45 -2.71 -4.44 -1.35
CA GLY A 45 -3.13 -5.79 -1.02
C GLY A 45 -2.26 -6.38 0.08
N ALA A 46 -2.54 -7.61 0.45
CA ALA A 46 -1.66 -8.38 1.31
C ALA A 46 -1.62 -9.85 0.93
N THR A 47 -0.52 -10.50 1.30
CA THR A 47 -0.31 -11.93 1.09
C THR A 47 -0.56 -12.71 2.37
N SER A 48 -1.03 -13.95 2.22
CA SER A 48 -1.14 -14.94 3.30
C SER A 48 -0.73 -16.30 2.77
N SER A 49 -0.11 -17.10 3.61
CA SER A 49 0.08 -18.54 3.38
C SER A 49 -1.15 -19.36 3.75
N VAL A 50 -2.15 -18.76 4.40
CA VAL A 50 -3.37 -19.43 4.87
C VAL A 50 -4.56 -19.03 4.01
N ALA A 51 -5.30 -20.02 3.50
CA ALA A 51 -6.53 -19.80 2.74
C ALA A 51 -7.60 -19.10 3.60
N ASP A 52 -8.52 -18.36 2.96
CA ASP A 52 -9.63 -17.64 3.61
C ASP A 52 -9.21 -16.65 4.72
N SER A 53 -7.96 -16.18 4.69
CA SER A 53 -7.44 -15.19 5.64
C SER A 53 -8.15 -13.84 5.47
N ARG A 54 -8.76 -13.34 6.55
CA ARG A 54 -9.25 -11.96 6.60
C ARG A 54 -8.11 -11.03 6.99
N HIS A 55 -7.69 -10.20 6.05
CA HIS A 55 -6.69 -9.18 6.31
C HIS A 55 -7.35 -7.85 6.70
N ILE A 56 -7.08 -7.38 7.92
CA ILE A 56 -7.51 -6.06 8.39
C ILE A 56 -6.26 -5.22 8.58
N PHE A 57 -6.14 -4.17 7.78
CA PHE A 57 -5.11 -3.15 7.97
C PHE A 57 -5.80 -1.82 8.25
N SER A 58 -5.46 -1.19 9.37
CA SER A 58 -5.84 0.18 9.63
C SER A 58 -5.01 1.11 8.75
N LEU A 59 -5.52 1.35 7.56
CA LEU A 59 -5.10 2.50 6.77
C LEU A 59 -5.69 3.71 7.49
N GLY A 60 -4.83 4.58 8.02
CA GLY A 60 -5.27 5.82 8.65
C GLY A 60 -6.04 6.72 7.68
N ILE A 61 -6.23 7.99 8.05
CA ILE A 61 -6.83 8.95 7.13
C ILE A 61 -5.81 9.22 6.01
N LEU A 62 -6.16 8.83 4.78
CA LEU A 62 -5.41 9.03 3.54
C LEU A 62 -5.63 10.44 2.96
#